data_AF-A0A6L5ELW7-F1
#
_entry.id   AF-A0A6L5ELW7-F1
#
_cell.length_a   1.000
_cell.length_b   1.000
_cell.length_c   1.000
_cell.angle_alpha   90.00
_cell.angle_beta   90.00
_cell.angle_gamma   90.00
#
_symmetry.space_group_name_H-M   'P 1'
#
loop_
_entity.id
_entity.type
_entity.pdbx_description
1 polymer ?
#
loop_
_entity_poly.entity_id
_entity_poly.type
_entity_poly.pdbx_seq_one_letter_code
_entity_poly.pdbx_strand_id
1 'polypeptide(L)' 'MSRCYSLQEVAEISGIAYSTLCEQSREGRLDPQLRGIRTGTKTVFPRAVIDRLFPPVQEVA' A
#
# COMPACT_ATOMS: atom_id res chain seq x y z
N MET A 1 0.92 11.71 14.51
CA MET A 1 0.27 11.41 13.22
C MET A 1 0.76 10.05 12.75
N SER A 2 -0.09 9.04 12.70
CA SER A 2 0.26 7.74 12.11
C SER A 2 0.52 7.97 10.62
N ARG A 3 1.77 7.76 10.16
CA ARG A 3 2.12 7.93 8.75
C ARG A 3 1.38 6.85 7.92
N CYS A 4 0.84 7.23 6.77
CA CYS A 4 0.24 6.32 5.80
C CYS A 4 1.03 6.41 4.50
N TYR A 5 1.07 5.31 3.75
CA TYR A 5 1.59 5.28 2.39
C TYR A 5 0.48 5.57 1.37
N SER A 6 0.87 6.16 0.27
CA SER A 6 0.09 6.31 -0.96
C SER A 6 0.11 5.03 -1.80
N LEU A 7 -0.73 4.97 -2.82
CA LEU A 7 -0.68 3.90 -3.83
C LEU A 7 0.69 3.76 -4.48
N GLN A 8 1.38 4.87 -4.73
CA GLN A 8 2.70 4.85 -5.36
C GLN A 8 3.75 4.26 -4.43
N GLU A 9 3.80 4.70 -3.17
CA GLU A 9 4.72 4.13 -2.18
C GLU A 9 4.45 2.65 -1.95
N VAL A 10 3.18 2.22 -1.90
CA VAL A 10 2.85 0.79 -1.79
C VAL A 10 3.27 0.02 -3.05
N ALA A 11 3.15 0.59 -4.24
CA ALA A 11 3.62 -0.04 -5.47
C ALA A 11 5.14 -0.31 -5.42
N GLU A 12 5.90 0.69 -4.99
CA GLU A 12 7.36 0.61 -4.83
C GLU A 12 7.76 -0.42 -3.77
N ILE A 13 7.03 -0.49 -2.65
CA ILE A 13 7.32 -1.42 -1.54
C ILE A 13 6.90 -2.86 -1.87
N SER A 14 5.71 -3.05 -2.44
CA SER A 14 5.13 -4.37 -2.69
C SER A 14 5.63 -5.03 -3.97
N GLY A 15 6.22 -4.25 -4.89
CA GLY A 15 6.52 -4.69 -6.25
C GLY A 15 5.28 -4.84 -7.15
N ILE A 16 4.08 -4.53 -6.65
CA ILE A 16 2.85 -4.54 -7.45
C ILE A 16 2.82 -3.27 -8.30
N ALA A 17 2.50 -3.39 -9.58
CA ALA A 17 2.41 -2.25 -10.47
C ALA A 17 1.38 -1.21 -9.97
N TYR A 18 1.75 0.07 -10.03
CA TYR A 18 0.89 1.18 -9.61
C TYR A 18 -0.47 1.19 -10.33
N SER A 19 -0.47 0.91 -11.63
CA SER A 19 -1.71 0.82 -12.44
C SER A 19 -2.65 -0.25 -11.90
N THR A 20 -2.12 -1.42 -11.57
CA THR A 20 -2.89 -2.53 -10.98
C THR A 20 -3.50 -2.12 -9.64
N LEU A 21 -2.73 -1.50 -8.75
CA LEU A 21 -3.28 -1.01 -7.47
C LEU A 21 -4.33 0.08 -7.67
N CYS A 22 -4.16 0.94 -8.68
CA CYS A 22 -5.13 1.98 -9.02
C CYS A 22 -6.46 1.38 -9.53
N GLU A 23 -6.38 0.41 -10.44
CA GLU A 23 -7.54 -0.32 -10.98
C GLU A 23 -8.26 -1.09 -9.87
N GLN A 24 -7.54 -1.90 -9.08
CA GLN A 24 -8.10 -2.61 -7.94
C GLN A 24 -8.74 -1.66 -6.93
N SER A 25 -8.11 -0.51 -6.68
CA SER A 25 -8.68 0.51 -5.79
C SER A 25 -9.95 1.15 -6.35
N ARG A 26 -10.06 1.32 -7.66
CA ARG A 26 -11.26 1.87 -8.32
C ARG A 26 -12.39 0.86 -8.30
N GLU A 27 -12.10 -0.40 -8.62
CA GLU A 27 -13.04 -1.52 -8.68
C GLU A 27 -13.45 -2.05 -7.30
N GLY A 28 -12.81 -1.61 -6.22
CA GLY A 28 -13.07 -2.12 -4.87
C GLY A 28 -12.56 -3.54 -4.65
N ARG A 29 -11.54 -3.94 -5.42
CA ARG A 29 -10.88 -5.26 -5.39
C ARG A 29 -9.48 -5.21 -4.81
N LEU A 30 -9.14 -4.13 -4.09
CA LEU A 30 -7.88 -4.04 -3.36
C LEU A 30 -7.75 -5.21 -2.39
N ASP A 31 -6.56 -5.79 -2.30
CA ASP A 31 -6.29 -6.86 -1.36
C ASP A 31 -6.70 -6.42 0.07
N PRO A 32 -7.62 -7.15 0.73
CA PRO A 32 -8.07 -6.82 2.08
C PRO A 32 -6.96 -6.73 3.11
N GLN A 33 -5.82 -7.40 2.90
CA GLN A 33 -4.66 -7.37 3.79
C GLN A 33 -3.98 -6.00 3.80
N LEU A 34 -3.98 -5.28 2.67
CA LEU A 34 -3.38 -3.95 2.57
C LEU A 34 -4.13 -2.90 3.40
N ARG A 35 -5.39 -3.18 3.78
CA ARG A 35 -6.25 -2.28 4.57
C ARG A 35 -6.31 -0.87 3.98
N GLY A 36 -6.47 -0.78 2.65
CA GLY A 36 -6.59 0.50 1.95
C GLY A 36 -7.79 1.32 2.45
N ILE A 37 -7.54 2.58 2.81
CA ILE A 37 -8.54 3.53 3.30
C ILE A 37 -8.74 4.61 2.24
N ARG A 38 -9.99 4.80 1.77
CA ARG A 38 -10.33 5.93 0.90
C ARG A 38 -10.47 7.20 1.72
N THR A 39 -9.71 8.23 1.36
CA THR A 39 -9.78 9.59 1.91
C THR A 39 -10.06 10.57 0.77
N GLY A 40 -11.32 10.94 0.60
CA GLY A 40 -11.79 11.71 -0.56
C GLY A 40 -11.51 10.98 -1.87
N THR A 41 -10.66 11.58 -2.72
CA THR A 41 -10.27 11.03 -4.03
C THR A 41 -9.02 10.14 -3.98
N LYS A 42 -8.38 10.00 -2.82
CA LYS A 42 -7.14 9.25 -2.65
C LYS A 42 -7.37 7.97 -1.85
N THR A 43 -6.54 6.96 -2.12
CA THR A 43 -6.44 5.76 -1.28
C THR A 43 -5.11 5.79 -0.56
N VAL A 44 -5.14 5.60 0.75
CA VAL A 44 -3.97 5.57 1.63
C VAL A 44 -3.93 4.28 2.42
N PHE A 45 -2.74 3.84 2.80
CA PHE A 45 -2.47 2.56 3.43
C PHE A 45 -1.76 2.77 4.76
N PRO A 46 -2.23 2.18 5.88
CA PRO A 46 -1.55 2.34 7.16
C PRO A 46 -0.12 1.79 7.10
N ARG A 47 0.87 2.61 7.47
CA ARG A 47 2.29 2.22 7.41
C ARG A 47 2.57 0.92 8.17
N ALA A 48 2.05 0.79 9.39
CA ALA A 48 2.26 -0.40 10.21
C ALA A 48 1.73 -1.70 9.57
N VAL A 49 0.73 -1.61 8.70
CA VAL A 49 0.20 -2.76 7.96
C VAL A 49 1.13 -3.10 6.81
N ILE A 50 1.52 -2.11 6.01
CA ILE A 50 2.40 -2.30 4.86
C ILE A 50 3.79 -2.78 5.30
N ASP A 51 4.39 -2.16 6.32
CA ASP A 51 5.70 -2.56 6.86
C ASP A 51 5.66 -3.99 7.45
N ARG A 52 4.50 -4.48 7.90
CA ARG A 52 4.33 -5.86 8.38
C ARG A 52 4.19 -6.87 7.24
N LEU A 53 3.54 -6.49 6.14
CA LEU A 53 3.34 -7.34 4.97
C LEU A 53 4.59 -7.40 4.09
N PHE A 54 5.28 -6.27 3.98
CA PHE A 54 6.47 -6.07 3.17
C PHE A 54 7.58 -5.51 4.08
N PRO A 55 8.14 -6.36 4.96
CA PRO A 55 9.23 -5.93 5.80
C PRO A 55 10.40 -5.47 4.92
N PRO A 56 11.07 -4.36 5.27
CA PRO A 56 12.25 -3.93 4.54
C PRO A 56 13.28 -5.05 4.60
N VAL A 57 13.88 -5.37 3.45
CA VAL A 57 14.98 -6.34 3.38
C VAL A 57 16.11 -5.78 4.25
N GLN A 58 16.32 -6.38 5.43
CA GLN A 58 17.51 -6.11 6.22
C GLN A 58 18.66 -6.81 5.53
N GLU A 59 19.50 -6.07 4.82
CA GLU A 59 20.82 -6.56 4.45
C GLU A 59 21.60 -6.81 5.74
N VAL A 60 21.77 -8.09 6.08
CA VAL A 60 22.75 -8.53 7.07
C VAL A 60 24.13 -8.30 6.47
N ALA A 61 24.78 -7.22 6.92
CA ALA A 61 26.19 -6.95 6.68
C ALA A 61 27.09 -7.93 7.44
#